data_AF-A0A961U0D6-F1
#
_entry.id   AF-A0A961U0D6-F1
#
_cell.length_a   1.000
_cell.length_b   1.000
_cell.length_c   1.000
_cell.angle_alpha   90.00
_cell.angle_beta   90.00
_cell.angle_gamma   90.00
#
_symmetry.space_group_name_H-M   'P 1'
#
loop_
_entity.id
_entity.type
_entity.pdbx_description
1 polymer ?
#
loop_
_entity_poly.entity_id
_entity_poly.type
_entity_poly.pdbx_seq_one_letter_code
_entity_poly.pdbx_strand_id
1 'polypeptide(L)' 'NQTLFMRRDEVEAAWKWIDPILEAWEENRQDAQGYTAGTWGPSSAIALIERDGRTWHESE' A
#
# COMPACT_ATOMS: atom_id res chain seq x y z
N ASN A 1 20.83 -11.82 17.86
CA ASN A 1 20.08 -12.64 16.88
C ASN A 1 19.66 -11.72 15.74
N GLN A 2 20.13 -11.98 14.52
CA GLN A 2 19.92 -11.11 13.35
C GLN A 2 18.62 -11.40 12.57
N THR A 3 17.84 -12.42 12.93
CA THR A 3 16.64 -12.85 12.18
C THR A 3 15.48 -11.84 12.19
N LEU A 4 15.52 -10.84 13.06
CA LEU A 4 14.49 -9.79 13.18
C LEU A 4 14.96 -8.44 12.61
N PHE A 5 16.10 -8.43 11.90
CA PHE A 5 16.64 -7.23 11.25
C PHE A 5 16.65 -7.47 9.76
N MET A 6 16.20 -6.46 9.00
CA MET A 6 16.27 -6.51 7.54
C MET A 6 17.71 -6.56 7.09
N ARG A 7 17.98 -7.40 6.09
CA ARG A 7 19.27 -7.43 5.43
C ARG A 7 19.36 -6.29 4.40
N ARG A 8 20.59 -5.93 4.03
CA ARG A 8 20.83 -4.85 3.07
C ARG A 8 20.16 -5.10 1.71
N ASP A 9 20.27 -6.32 1.20
CA ASP A 9 19.66 -6.74 -0.07
C ASP A 9 18.14 -6.67 -0.04
N GLU A 10 17.51 -6.99 1.09
CA GLU A 10 16.06 -6.85 1.29
C GLU A 10 15.62 -5.39 1.28
N VAL A 11 16.39 -4.50 1.92
CA VAL A 11 16.12 -3.05 1.92
C VAL A 11 16.26 -2.46 0.51
N GLU A 12 17.31 -2.83 -0.23
CA GLU A 12 17.51 -2.39 -1.61
C GLU A 12 16.38 -2.88 -2.54
N ALA A 13 15.91 -4.12 -2.35
CA ALA A 13 14.78 -4.66 -3.12
C ALA A 13 13.46 -3.94 -2.80
N ALA A 14 13.21 -3.61 -1.52
CA ALA A 14 12.03 -2.86 -1.12
C ALA A 14 12.00 -1.46 -1.75
N TRP A 15 13.12 -0.74 -1.71
CA TRP A 15 13.22 0.59 -2.34
C TRP A 15 13.04 0.54 -3.85
N LYS A 16 13.67 -0.42 -4.53
CA LYS A 16 13.48 -0.62 -5.98
C LYS A 16 12.01 -0.81 -6.38
N TRP A 17 11.18 -1.36 -5.48
CA TRP A 17 9.75 -1.53 -5.72
C TRP A 17 8.93 -0.27 -5.40
N ILE A 18 9.31 0.49 -4.38
CA ILE A 18 8.60 1.69 -3.92
C ILE A 18 8.91 2.93 -4.77
N ASP A 19 10.16 3.11 -5.21
CA ASP A 19 10.59 4.32 -5.93
C ASP A 19 9.70 4.67 -7.13
N PRO A 20 9.33 3.72 -8.02
CA PRO A 20 8.45 4.04 -9.15
C PRO A 20 7.03 4.45 -8.74
N ILE A 21 6.54 3.98 -7.59
CA ILE A 21 5.21 4.37 -7.07
C ILE A 21 5.26 5.82 -6.59
N LEU A 22 6.34 6.21 -5.92
CA LEU A 22 6.56 7.59 -5.47
C LEU A 22 6.69 8.55 -6.65
N GLU A 23 7.52 8.20 -7.64
CA GLU A 23 7.68 8.98 -8.89
C GLU A 23 6.33 9.18 -9.58
N ALA A 24 5.53 8.12 -9.71
CA ALA A 24 4.21 8.21 -10.31
C ALA A 24 3.24 9.12 -9.53
N TRP A 25 3.31 9.18 -8.20
CA TRP A 25 2.49 10.10 -7.41
C TRP A 25 2.91 11.55 -7.61
N GLU A 26 4.21 11.83 -7.68
CA GLU A 26 4.74 13.18 -7.94
C GLU A 26 4.33 13.67 -9.35
N GLU A 27 4.39 12.80 -10.36
CA GLU A 27 4.02 13.12 -11.73
C GLU A 27 2.52 13.34 -11.92
N ASN A 28 1.69 12.44 -11.35
CA ASN A 28 0.25 12.46 -11.55
C ASN A 28 -0.49 13.49 -10.67
N ARG A 29 0.18 14.04 -9.64
CA ARG A 29 -0.41 14.97 -8.66
C ARG A 29 -1.73 14.46 -8.09
N GLN A 30 -1.80 13.16 -7.84
CA GLN A 30 -2.99 12.53 -7.31
C GLN A 30 -3.04 12.70 -5.80
N ASP A 31 -4.04 13.42 -5.30
CA ASP A 31 -4.27 13.55 -3.87
C ASP A 31 -4.73 12.22 -3.23
N ALA A 32 -4.38 12.04 -1.96
CA ALA A 32 -4.86 10.91 -1.19
C ALA A 32 -6.38 11.02 -0.99
N GLN A 33 -7.10 9.91 -1.20
CA GLN A 33 -8.54 9.89 -0.99
C GLN A 33 -8.85 9.87 0.51
N GLY A 34 -9.67 10.83 0.96
CA GLY A 34 -10.16 10.89 2.32
C GLY A 34 -11.14 9.78 2.66
N TYR A 35 -11.30 9.49 3.94
CA TYR A 35 -12.27 8.55 4.48
C TYR A 35 -12.71 8.98 5.88
N THR A 36 -13.88 8.52 6.33
CA THR A 36 -14.40 8.85 7.67
C THR A 36 -13.58 8.11 8.74
N ALA A 37 -13.18 8.82 9.81
CA ALA A 37 -12.48 8.20 10.92
C ALA A 37 -13.29 7.04 11.53
N GLY A 38 -12.62 5.93 11.86
CA GLY A 38 -13.25 4.70 12.33
C GLY A 38 -13.76 3.77 11.22
N THR A 39 -13.58 4.13 9.95
CA THR A 39 -13.86 3.24 8.80
C THR A 39 -12.56 2.64 8.25
N TRP A 40 -12.69 1.63 7.37
CA TRP A 40 -11.58 0.88 6.78
C TRP A 40 -10.85 1.60 5.63
N GLY A 41 -11.25 2.82 5.27
CA GLY A 41 -10.66 3.57 4.17
C GLY A 41 -11.66 3.95 3.08
N PRO A 42 -11.19 4.52 1.96
CA PRO A 42 -12.04 4.91 0.84
C PRO A 42 -12.59 3.68 0.10
N SER A 43 -13.73 3.83 -0.57
CA SER A 43 -14.33 2.76 -1.39
C SER A 43 -13.40 2.24 -2.50
N SER A 44 -12.47 3.08 -2.97
CA SER A 44 -11.45 2.69 -3.94
C SER A 44 -10.50 1.60 -3.42
N ALA A 45 -10.26 1.53 -2.11
CA ALA A 45 -9.44 0.48 -1.50
C ALA A 45 -10.14 -0.88 -1.49
N ILE A 46 -11.48 -0.90 -1.40
CA ILE A 46 -12.31 -2.10 -1.52
C ILE A 46 -12.32 -2.54 -2.99
N ALA A 47 -12.66 -1.62 -3.91
CA ALA A 47 -12.74 -1.89 -5.34
C ALA A 47 -11.41 -2.42 -5.93
N LEU A 48 -10.27 -1.97 -5.39
CA LEU A 48 -8.94 -2.42 -5.81
C LEU A 48 -8.76 -3.93 -5.65
N ILE A 49 -9.16 -4.47 -4.50
CA ILE A 49 -8.98 -5.88 -4.16
C ILE A 49 -10.11 -6.74 -4.76
N GLU A 50 -11.32 -6.19 -4.86
CA GLU A 50 -12.46 -6.85 -5.53
C GLU A 50 -12.20 -7.11 -7.02
N ARG A 51 -11.43 -6.24 -7.70
CA ARG A 51 -11.00 -6.46 -9.09
C ARG A 51 -10.27 -7.79 -9.28
N ASP A 52 -9.60 -8.27 -8.23
CA ASP A 52 -8.89 -9.55 -8.21
C ASP A 52 -9.75 -10.68 -7.60
N GLY A 53 -11.06 -10.47 -7.41
CA GLY A 53 -12.00 -11.44 -6.85
C GLY A 53 -11.81 -11.71 -5.36
N ARG A 54 -11.21 -10.76 -4.63
CA ARG A 54 -10.88 -10.88 -3.20
C ARG A 54 -11.63 -9.84 -2.38
N THR A 55 -11.70 -10.07 -1.08
CA THR A 55 -12.27 -9.14 -0.10
C THR A 55 -11.32 -9.01 1.08
N TRP A 56 -11.27 -7.81 1.67
CA TRP A 56 -10.54 -7.60 2.92
C TRP A 56 -11.15 -8.45 4.04
N HIS A 57 -10.29 -9.01 4.90
CA HIS A 57 -10.76 -9.73 6.07
C HIS A 57 -11.20 -8.70 7.14
N GLU A 58 -12.50 -8.52 7.31
CA GLU A 58 -13.07 -7.74 8.41
C GLU A 58 -13.10 -8.63 9.66
N SER A 59 -12.20 -8.39 10.62
CA SER A 59 -12.33 -8.99 11.96
C SER A 59 -13.40 -8.22 12.73
N GLU A 60 -14.41 -8.94 13.24
CA GLU A 60 -15.38 -8.43 14.23
C GLU A 60 -14.71 -7.93 15.51
#